data_AF-A0A178IGZ4-F1
#
_entry.id   AF-A0A178IGZ4-F1
#
_cell.length_a   1.000
_cell.length_b   1.000
_cell.length_c   1.000
_cell.angle_alpha   90.00
_cell.angle_beta   90.00
_cell.angle_gamma   90.00
#
_symmetry.space_group_name_H-M   'P 1'
#
loop_
_entity.id
_entity.type
_entity.pdbx_description
1 polymer ?
#
loop_
_entity_poly.entity_id
_entity_poly.type
_entity_poly.pdbx_seq_one_letter_code
_entity_poly.pdbx_strand_id
1 'polypeptide(L)'
;LPLPPPTSVPVRFPTHDFAGKVCRHWHHCLTFFLLLLVLSPRSFSAEPASDPALTALAQKAAGESSPAARAKARGEFISALRSPELSIDARLHHAWTAVLLAETDDERRAILKIAAAIPDARARMLVAAFRDYPYLRKDYASADKALAQLLAPGAATTDAKGKRIPPREIFGPNPFDTPALFDKWEHDGFSGRWADKDGLLAVEVVLYPQNNYKARVLRRGDTPLPLVGFAQPDGSLLLLGPGERISDGRNWIVSARLPADGRSAFSIQLNTYGTSLPLALDRAPLGKVFPEKRPADAVVLLDATTGLRHFRQANGSDARWLELPGGVIEIDPVAGSIFSRREFGDARIYLEFRHALNPGSLGARRGNSGVYVMNTYEVQLVDSFGEEPDEVSEGAVYHIAIPAAYAVGAPLEWQSMEIEFRAPRFDAAGNKTAGARMTVWQNGIKIHDDIEVPNPTAASAATGRKLKDKQPPQPLMLQNHGNRVQFRNIWVAPLPGS
;
A
#
# COMPACT_ATOMS: atom_id res chain seq x y z
N LEU A 1 -19.05 -14.44 -54.20
CA LEU A 1 -20.34 -13.78 -54.50
C LEU A 1 -20.68 -12.83 -53.35
N PRO A 2 -20.47 -11.52 -53.49
CA PRO A 2 -20.97 -10.53 -52.55
C PRO A 2 -22.35 -10.03 -52.99
N LEU A 3 -23.30 -10.03 -52.05
CA LEU A 3 -24.63 -9.44 -52.20
C LEU A 3 -24.56 -7.90 -52.04
N PRO A 4 -25.47 -7.14 -52.70
CA PRO A 4 -25.39 -5.69 -52.83
C PRO A 4 -25.88 -4.92 -51.58
N PRO A 5 -25.55 -3.62 -51.44
CA PRO A 5 -25.94 -2.81 -50.30
C PRO A 5 -27.41 -2.36 -50.40
N PRO A 6 -28.13 -2.19 -49.27
CA PRO A 6 -29.46 -1.60 -49.30
C PRO A 6 -29.41 -0.07 -49.39
N THR A 7 -30.18 0.43 -50.34
CA THR A 7 -30.45 1.83 -50.71
C THR A 7 -31.22 2.61 -49.65
N SER A 8 -30.92 3.90 -49.56
CA SER A 8 -31.63 4.93 -48.81
C SER A 8 -33.04 5.21 -49.33
N VAL A 9 -34.02 5.33 -48.43
CA VAL A 9 -35.32 5.98 -48.67
C VAL A 9 -35.42 7.18 -47.71
N PRO A 10 -35.67 8.41 -48.19
CA PRO A 10 -35.83 9.56 -47.32
C PRO A 10 -37.30 9.67 -46.86
N VAL A 11 -37.54 9.51 -45.56
CA VAL A 11 -38.82 9.84 -44.95
C VAL A 11 -38.73 11.23 -44.32
N ARG A 12 -39.43 12.20 -44.93
CA ARG A 12 -39.74 13.51 -44.30
C ARG A 12 -41.06 13.39 -43.56
N PHE A 13 -41.09 13.80 -42.29
CA PHE A 13 -42.32 14.17 -41.56
C PHE A 13 -42.08 15.49 -40.79
N PRO A 14 -43.15 16.24 -40.48
CA PRO A 14 -43.19 17.69 -40.51
C PRO A 14 -42.91 18.35 -39.16
N THR A 15 -42.57 19.64 -39.23
CA THR A 15 -42.49 20.60 -38.14
C THR A 15 -43.85 20.80 -37.45
N HIS A 16 -43.92 20.61 -36.12
CA HIS A 16 -44.45 21.61 -35.16
C HIS A 16 -44.55 21.04 -33.72
N ASP A 17 -43.76 21.66 -32.84
CA ASP A 17 -44.07 22.14 -31.50
C ASP A 17 -45.42 21.73 -30.85
N PHE A 18 -45.43 20.64 -30.07
CA PHE A 18 -46.39 20.46 -28.96
C PHE A 18 -45.93 19.50 -27.84
N ALA A 19 -44.75 18.85 -27.97
CA ALA A 19 -44.24 17.92 -26.94
C ALA A 19 -43.36 18.61 -25.86
N GLY A 20 -43.00 19.88 -26.04
CA GLY A 20 -42.06 20.61 -25.17
C GLY A 20 -42.62 21.11 -23.84
N LYS A 21 -43.93 21.01 -23.58
CA LYS A 21 -44.57 21.56 -22.36
C LYS A 21 -45.22 20.52 -21.44
N VAL A 22 -45.42 19.27 -21.86
CA VAL A 22 -46.01 18.22 -20.99
C VAL A 22 -44.94 17.36 -20.29
N CYS A 23 -43.72 17.25 -20.84
CA CYS A 23 -42.63 16.49 -20.18
C CYS A 23 -41.90 17.21 -19.03
N ARG A 24 -42.21 18.48 -18.73
CA ARG A 24 -41.54 19.24 -17.66
C ARG A 24 -42.20 19.17 -16.28
N HIS A 25 -43.37 18.53 -16.16
CA HIS A 25 -44.09 18.44 -14.89
C HIS A 25 -44.13 17.04 -14.25
N TRP A 26 -43.53 16.02 -14.88
CA TRP A 26 -43.47 14.64 -14.35
C TRP A 26 -42.08 14.21 -13.87
N HIS A 27 -41.03 14.98 -14.14
CA HIS A 27 -39.66 14.67 -13.71
C HIS A 27 -39.26 15.32 -12.37
N HIS A 28 -40.12 16.16 -11.79
CA HIS A 28 -39.84 16.84 -10.51
C HIS A 28 -40.58 16.23 -9.31
N CYS A 29 -41.48 15.26 -9.51
CA CYS A 29 -42.18 14.57 -8.41
C CYS A 29 -41.61 13.19 -8.05
N LEU A 30 -40.83 12.55 -8.95
CA LEU A 30 -40.26 11.22 -8.67
C LEU A 30 -38.90 11.28 -7.95
N THR A 31 -38.15 12.38 -8.12
CA THR A 31 -36.86 12.60 -7.46
C THR A 31 -37.00 13.04 -5.99
N PHE A 32 -38.17 13.56 -5.60
CA PHE A 32 -38.45 13.98 -4.22
C PHE A 32 -38.98 12.84 -3.33
N PHE A 33 -39.52 11.77 -3.93
CA PHE A 33 -40.12 10.65 -3.19
C PHE A 33 -39.15 9.49 -2.88
N LEU A 34 -38.03 9.39 -3.60
CA LEU A 34 -36.98 8.39 -3.33
C LEU A 34 -35.98 8.80 -2.23
N LEU A 35 -36.02 10.05 -1.77
CA LEU A 35 -35.17 10.56 -0.68
C LEU A 35 -35.77 10.36 0.73
N LEU A 36 -37.01 9.88 0.84
CA LEU A 36 -37.72 9.73 2.12
C LEU A 36 -37.96 8.27 2.58
N LEU A 37 -37.36 7.28 1.91
CA LEU A 37 -37.50 5.86 2.27
C LEU A 37 -36.20 5.19 2.80
N VAL A 38 -35.22 5.98 3.24
CA VAL A 38 -33.99 5.47 3.90
C VAL A 38 -33.87 5.96 5.34
N LEU A 39 -34.97 5.92 6.09
CA LEU A 39 -34.97 6.12 7.54
C LEU A 39 -35.74 4.99 8.23
N SER A 40 -35.00 3.97 8.66
CA SER A 40 -35.36 3.07 9.75
C SER A 40 -34.07 2.53 10.37
N PRO A 41 -33.77 2.84 11.64
CA PRO A 41 -32.52 2.46 12.28
C PRO A 41 -32.61 1.02 12.78
N ARG A 42 -31.71 0.15 12.33
CA ARG A 42 -31.39 -1.09 13.03
C ARG A 42 -29.89 -1.31 13.09
N SER A 43 -29.33 -0.78 14.19
CA SER A 43 -28.38 -1.45 15.07
C SER A 43 -27.20 -2.16 14.43
N PHE A 44 -26.17 -1.39 14.10
CA PHE A 44 -24.78 -1.78 14.40
C PHE A 44 -24.11 -0.59 15.09
N SER A 45 -23.58 -0.81 16.28
CA SER A 45 -22.79 0.17 17.01
C SER A 45 -21.46 0.40 16.29
N ALA A 46 -21.43 1.42 15.44
CA ALA A 46 -20.20 2.10 15.04
C ALA A 46 -20.43 3.60 15.31
N GLU A 47 -20.04 4.06 16.50
CA GLU A 47 -20.08 5.48 16.86
C GLU A 47 -19.01 6.30 16.08
N PRO A 48 -19.12 7.65 16.03
CA PRO A 48 -19.16 8.45 14.80
C PRO A 48 -17.77 8.95 14.40
N ALA A 49 -17.01 8.16 13.64
CA ALA A 49 -15.78 8.68 13.03
C ALA A 49 -16.06 9.70 11.91
N SER A 50 -17.27 9.74 11.34
CA SER A 50 -17.60 10.57 10.18
C SER A 50 -18.64 11.65 10.48
N ASP A 51 -18.27 12.92 10.28
CA ASP A 51 -19.22 14.04 10.18
C ASP A 51 -19.92 14.03 8.78
N PRO A 52 -21.27 14.06 8.71
CA PRO A 52 -21.99 13.98 7.43
C PRO A 52 -21.73 15.16 6.48
N ALA A 53 -21.54 16.37 7.01
CA ALA A 53 -21.28 17.56 6.19
C ALA A 53 -19.87 17.50 5.58
N LEU A 54 -18.88 17.10 6.37
CA LEU A 54 -17.53 16.84 5.88
C LEU A 54 -17.50 15.68 4.88
N THR A 55 -18.31 14.63 5.08
CA THR A 55 -18.43 13.52 4.14
C THR A 55 -18.96 13.99 2.78
N ALA A 56 -20.00 14.84 2.79
CA ALA A 56 -20.53 15.43 1.55
C ALA A 56 -19.50 16.31 0.84
N LEU A 57 -18.73 17.11 1.60
CA LEU A 57 -17.64 17.92 1.05
C LEU A 57 -16.51 17.05 0.45
N ALA A 58 -16.14 15.96 1.11
CA ALA A 58 -15.12 15.02 0.62
C ALA A 58 -15.57 14.30 -0.66
N GLN A 59 -16.82 13.84 -0.70
CA GLN A 59 -17.40 13.21 -1.90
C GLN A 59 -17.43 14.19 -3.09
N LYS A 60 -17.81 15.45 -2.83
CA LYS A 60 -17.75 16.51 -3.84
C LYS A 60 -16.31 16.76 -4.29
N ALA A 61 -15.38 16.89 -3.37
CA ALA A 61 -13.95 17.07 -3.66
C ALA A 61 -13.36 15.92 -4.50
N ALA A 62 -13.87 14.69 -4.34
CA ALA A 62 -13.46 13.52 -5.13
C ALA A 62 -14.14 13.45 -6.52
N GLY A 63 -15.43 13.78 -6.60
CA GLY A 63 -16.30 13.49 -7.74
C GLY A 63 -16.56 14.65 -8.70
N GLU A 64 -16.06 15.86 -8.44
CA GLU A 64 -16.30 17.02 -9.32
C GLU A 64 -15.64 16.85 -10.70
N SER A 65 -16.39 17.16 -11.76
CA SER A 65 -15.99 16.91 -13.14
C SER A 65 -15.01 17.94 -13.71
N SER A 66 -15.11 19.19 -13.25
CA SER A 66 -14.21 20.29 -13.66
C SER A 66 -13.01 20.37 -12.73
N PRO A 67 -11.76 20.43 -13.25
CA PRO A 67 -10.57 20.61 -12.42
C PRO A 67 -10.65 21.82 -11.48
N ALA A 68 -11.19 22.94 -11.96
CA ALA A 68 -11.33 24.16 -11.16
C ALA A 68 -12.38 24.01 -10.04
N ALA A 69 -13.51 23.36 -10.34
CA ALA A 69 -14.54 23.07 -9.33
C ALA A 69 -14.04 22.09 -8.27
N ARG A 70 -13.27 21.08 -8.70
CA ARG A 70 -12.66 20.08 -7.81
C ARG A 70 -11.63 20.71 -6.87
N ALA A 71 -10.74 21.56 -7.39
CA ALA A 71 -9.78 22.31 -6.58
C ALA A 71 -10.49 23.21 -5.55
N LYS A 72 -11.58 23.88 -5.95
CA LYS A 72 -12.40 24.68 -5.02
C LYS A 72 -13.03 23.81 -3.93
N ALA A 73 -13.64 22.67 -4.29
CA ALA A 73 -14.27 21.76 -3.34
C ALA A 73 -13.25 21.16 -2.35
N ARG A 74 -12.04 20.82 -2.80
CA ARG A 74 -10.94 20.41 -1.90
C ARG A 74 -10.54 21.52 -0.94
N GLY A 75 -10.42 22.75 -1.41
CA GLY A 75 -10.15 23.91 -0.56
C GLY A 75 -11.21 24.12 0.51
N GLU A 76 -12.49 24.04 0.14
CA GLU A 76 -13.63 24.11 1.08
C GLU A 76 -13.57 22.99 2.13
N PHE A 77 -13.31 21.75 1.69
CA PHE A 77 -13.18 20.59 2.57
C PHE A 77 -12.01 20.73 3.55
N ILE A 78 -10.80 21.05 3.08
CA ILE A 78 -9.60 21.23 3.92
C ILE A 78 -9.79 22.39 4.90
N SER A 79 -10.49 23.46 4.49
CA SER A 79 -10.80 24.58 5.39
C SER A 79 -11.73 24.16 6.53
N ALA A 80 -12.77 23.38 6.23
CA ALA A 80 -13.74 22.92 7.21
C ALA A 80 -13.12 22.08 8.34
N LEU A 81 -12.04 21.33 8.06
CA LEU A 81 -11.28 20.56 9.06
C LEU A 81 -10.66 21.41 10.19
N ARG A 82 -10.59 22.73 10.03
CA ARG A 82 -10.07 23.65 11.06
C ARG A 82 -11.10 24.00 12.11
N SER A 83 -12.38 23.70 11.90
CA SER A 83 -13.46 24.04 12.83
C SER A 83 -13.15 23.53 14.24
N PRO A 84 -13.25 24.36 15.30
CA PRO A 84 -13.01 23.92 16.67
C PRO A 84 -14.10 22.97 17.19
N GLU A 85 -15.28 22.97 16.56
CA GLU A 85 -16.43 22.13 16.94
C GLU A 85 -16.28 20.66 16.54
N LEU A 86 -15.28 20.32 15.71
CA LEU A 86 -15.04 18.94 15.30
C LEU A 86 -14.42 18.14 16.43
N SER A 87 -15.01 16.97 16.71
CA SER A 87 -14.39 15.96 17.58
C SER A 87 -13.02 15.52 17.04
N ILE A 88 -12.17 15.02 17.93
CA ILE A 88 -10.84 14.50 17.55
C ILE A 88 -10.97 13.38 16.52
N ASP A 89 -11.93 12.46 16.70
CA ASP A 89 -12.15 11.34 15.79
C ASP A 89 -12.63 11.79 14.41
N ALA A 90 -13.60 12.72 14.35
CA ALA A 90 -14.07 13.29 13.09
C ALA A 90 -12.95 14.02 12.34
N ARG A 91 -12.13 14.79 13.07
CA ARG A 91 -10.99 15.51 12.49
C ARG A 91 -9.92 14.55 11.98
N LEU A 92 -9.60 13.49 12.73
CA LEU A 92 -8.63 12.47 12.30
C LEU A 92 -9.10 11.73 11.05
N HIS A 93 -10.34 11.23 11.04
CA HIS A 93 -10.91 10.49 9.91
C HIS A 93 -10.92 11.34 8.63
N HIS A 94 -11.41 12.58 8.71
CA HIS A 94 -11.51 13.46 7.55
C HIS A 94 -10.17 14.08 7.15
N ALA A 95 -9.21 14.25 8.06
CA ALA A 95 -7.86 14.66 7.69
C ALA A 95 -7.12 13.56 6.92
N TRP A 96 -7.33 12.29 7.24
CA TRP A 96 -6.86 11.17 6.41
C TRP A 96 -7.50 11.17 5.02
N THR A 97 -8.81 11.40 4.95
CA THR A 97 -9.50 11.59 3.65
C THR A 97 -8.88 12.73 2.85
N ALA A 98 -8.54 13.84 3.51
CA ALA A 98 -7.88 14.97 2.86
C ALA A 98 -6.47 14.63 2.35
N VAL A 99 -5.69 13.83 3.08
CA VAL A 99 -4.38 13.33 2.58
C VAL A 99 -4.55 12.56 1.27
N LEU A 100 -5.56 11.69 1.19
CA LEU A 100 -5.83 10.90 -0.01
C LEU A 100 -6.30 11.75 -1.20
N LEU A 101 -7.00 12.85 -0.94
CA LEU A 101 -7.52 13.77 -1.96
C LEU A 101 -6.54 14.87 -2.39
N ALA A 102 -5.43 15.08 -1.67
CA ALA A 102 -4.54 16.21 -1.91
C ALA A 102 -3.77 16.06 -3.23
N GLU A 103 -3.92 17.05 -4.11
CA GLU A 103 -3.24 17.07 -5.42
C GLU A 103 -2.05 18.05 -5.42
N THR A 104 -2.13 19.13 -4.65
CA THR A 104 -1.14 20.22 -4.65
C THR A 104 -0.30 20.27 -3.38
N ASP A 105 0.86 20.92 -3.47
CA ASP A 105 1.77 21.08 -2.34
C ASP A 105 1.19 21.98 -1.24
N ASP A 106 0.41 22.99 -1.61
CA ASP A 106 -0.26 23.87 -0.66
C ASP A 106 -1.35 23.15 0.14
N GLU A 107 -2.13 22.29 -0.52
CA GLU A 107 -3.10 21.41 0.14
C GLU A 107 -2.39 20.48 1.13
N ARG A 108 -1.30 19.82 0.70
CA ARG A 108 -0.49 18.94 1.56
C ARG A 108 0.08 19.69 2.78
N ARG A 109 0.62 20.89 2.60
CA ARG A 109 1.09 21.74 3.71
C ARG A 109 -0.04 22.13 4.65
N ALA A 110 -1.22 22.45 4.13
CA ALA A 110 -2.39 22.80 4.94
C ALA A 110 -2.83 21.61 5.80
N ILE A 111 -2.92 20.42 5.22
CA ILE A 111 -3.30 19.19 5.92
C ILE A 111 -2.25 18.81 6.97
N LEU A 112 -0.96 18.90 6.64
CA LEU A 112 0.13 18.64 7.57
C LEU A 112 0.07 19.55 8.82
N LYS A 113 -0.28 20.84 8.64
CA LYS A 113 -0.50 21.76 9.76
C LYS A 113 -1.72 21.37 10.60
N ILE A 114 -2.81 20.94 9.97
CA ILE A 114 -4.01 20.45 10.67
C ILE A 114 -3.66 19.21 11.48
N ALA A 115 -2.94 18.25 10.89
CA ALA A 115 -2.50 17.02 11.53
C ALA A 115 -1.65 17.28 12.78
N ALA A 116 -0.67 18.19 12.68
CA ALA A 116 0.21 18.54 13.79
C ALA A 116 -0.50 19.21 14.97
N ALA A 117 -1.71 19.74 14.76
CA ALA A 117 -2.52 20.40 15.78
C ALA A 117 -3.53 19.47 16.47
N ILE A 118 -3.60 18.19 16.08
CA ILE A 118 -4.50 17.21 16.70
C ILE A 118 -3.85 16.67 17.99
N PRO A 119 -4.45 16.88 19.18
CA PRO A 119 -3.86 16.45 20.45
C PRO A 119 -4.08 14.96 20.73
N ASP A 120 -3.69 14.11 19.77
CA ASP A 120 -3.88 12.67 19.83
C ASP A 120 -2.67 11.94 19.22
N ALA A 121 -2.21 10.87 19.89
CA ALA A 121 -1.04 10.12 19.43
C ALA A 121 -1.22 9.50 18.03
N ARG A 122 -2.46 9.23 17.61
CA ARG A 122 -2.81 8.74 16.27
C ARG A 122 -2.43 9.72 15.17
N ALA A 123 -2.36 11.01 15.47
CA ALA A 123 -1.94 12.04 14.52
C ALA A 123 -0.47 11.90 14.08
N ARG A 124 0.36 11.15 14.82
CA ARG A 124 1.76 10.90 14.44
C ARG A 124 1.86 10.19 13.09
N MET A 125 0.91 9.30 12.77
CA MET A 125 0.89 8.62 11.46
C MET A 125 0.46 9.55 10.34
N LEU A 126 -0.52 10.41 10.63
CA LEU A 126 -0.97 11.41 9.67
C LEU A 126 0.17 12.38 9.32
N VAL A 127 0.97 12.80 10.30
CA VAL A 127 2.18 13.61 10.07
C VAL A 127 3.27 12.79 9.36
N ALA A 128 3.51 11.55 9.77
CA ALA A 128 4.49 10.66 9.15
C ALA A 128 4.20 10.35 7.67
N ALA A 129 2.93 10.38 7.26
CA ALA A 129 2.52 10.25 5.87
C ALA A 129 3.21 11.26 4.94
N PHE A 130 3.65 12.40 5.46
CA PHE A 130 4.30 13.46 4.70
C PHE A 130 5.84 13.36 4.67
N ARG A 131 6.43 12.39 5.38
CA ARG A 131 7.89 12.23 5.50
C ARG A 131 8.56 11.98 4.14
N ASP A 132 7.87 11.27 3.27
CA ASP A 132 8.42 10.79 2.00
C ASP A 132 8.28 11.83 0.87
N TYR A 133 7.77 13.03 1.16
CA TYR A 133 7.72 14.15 0.22
C TYR A 133 8.96 15.05 0.41
N PRO A 134 9.98 14.98 -0.46
CA PRO A 134 11.26 15.65 -0.22
C PRO A 134 11.13 17.18 -0.08
N TYR A 135 10.19 17.77 -0.81
CA TYR A 135 9.90 19.20 -0.78
C TYR A 135 9.19 19.66 0.51
N LEU A 136 8.56 18.75 1.26
CA LEU A 136 7.95 19.02 2.57
C LEU A 136 8.89 18.75 3.73
N ARG A 137 10.13 18.31 3.51
CA ARG A 137 11.04 17.87 4.59
C ARG A 137 11.16 18.87 5.75
N LYS A 138 11.19 20.18 5.46
CA LYS A 138 11.22 21.25 6.49
C LYS A 138 9.88 21.41 7.21
N ASP A 139 8.77 21.41 6.46
CA ASP A 139 7.42 21.50 7.01
C ASP A 139 7.11 20.28 7.89
N TYR A 140 7.47 19.08 7.43
CA TYR A 140 7.39 17.81 8.16
C TYR A 140 8.16 17.87 9.47
N ALA A 141 9.45 18.26 9.45
CA ALA A 141 10.25 18.35 10.66
C ALA A 141 9.66 19.34 11.69
N SER A 142 9.07 20.44 11.20
CA SER A 142 8.36 21.40 12.05
C SER A 142 7.07 20.82 12.63
N ALA A 143 6.28 20.12 11.81
CA ALA A 143 5.02 19.50 12.20
C ALA A 143 5.22 18.37 13.21
N ASP A 144 6.21 17.50 12.98
CA ASP A 144 6.57 16.40 13.88
C ASP A 144 7.02 16.94 15.25
N LYS A 145 7.85 17.99 15.26
CA LYS A 145 8.25 18.67 16.50
C LYS A 145 7.05 19.28 17.22
N ALA A 146 6.15 19.95 16.51
CA ALA A 146 4.95 20.56 17.10
C ALA A 146 4.03 19.50 17.71
N LEU A 147 3.80 18.40 17.01
CA LEU A 147 3.00 17.29 17.50
C LEU A 147 3.67 16.60 18.69
N ALA A 148 4.99 16.40 18.66
CA ALA A 148 5.73 15.85 19.79
C ALA A 148 5.60 16.72 21.04
N GLN A 149 5.62 18.06 20.89
CA GLN A 149 5.38 18.99 21.99
C GLN A 149 3.93 18.93 22.50
N LEU A 150 2.96 18.82 21.59
CA LEU A 150 1.54 18.70 21.92
C LEU A 150 1.22 17.41 22.69
N LEU A 151 1.93 16.32 22.37
CA LEU A 151 1.76 15.01 22.97
C LEU A 151 2.70 14.72 24.14
N ALA A 152 3.63 15.63 24.45
CA ALA A 152 4.57 15.43 25.53
C ALA A 152 3.80 15.38 26.86
N PRO A 153 3.85 14.27 27.62
CA PRO A 153 3.44 14.34 29.02
C PRO A 153 4.37 15.33 29.72
N GLY A 154 3.83 16.16 30.61
CA GLY A 154 4.62 17.12 31.35
C GLY A 154 5.87 16.47 31.98
N ALA A 155 7.03 17.05 31.66
CA ALA A 155 8.40 16.75 32.13
C ALA A 155 9.29 15.84 31.24
N ALA A 156 10.42 16.41 30.82
CA ALA A 156 11.55 15.69 30.25
C ALA A 156 12.32 14.94 31.36
N THR A 157 12.66 13.67 31.15
CA THR A 157 13.54 12.92 32.06
C THR A 157 15.01 13.12 31.68
N THR A 158 15.85 13.48 32.64
CA THR A 158 17.31 13.51 32.54
C THR A 158 17.92 12.22 33.09
N ASP A 159 19.11 11.85 32.62
CA ASP A 159 19.87 10.76 33.26
C ASP A 159 20.39 11.15 34.66
N ALA A 160 21.01 10.19 35.35
CA ALA A 160 21.63 10.38 36.68
C ALA A 160 22.79 11.40 36.70
N LYS A 161 23.17 11.96 35.53
CA LYS A 161 24.19 13.01 35.37
C LYS A 161 23.58 14.32 34.84
N GLY A 162 22.25 14.44 34.82
CA GLY A 162 21.54 15.65 34.38
C GLY A 162 21.59 15.89 32.87
N LYS A 163 22.06 14.93 32.07
CA LYS A 163 22.10 15.07 30.61
C LYS A 163 20.73 14.71 30.04
N ARG A 164 20.23 15.58 29.15
CA ARG A 164 19.02 15.30 28.35
C ARG A 164 19.33 14.10 27.45
N ILE A 165 18.64 13.00 27.68
CA ILE A 165 18.75 11.80 26.84
C ILE A 165 17.93 12.08 25.58
N PRO A 166 18.53 12.22 24.38
CA PRO A 166 17.74 12.19 23.16
C PRO A 166 17.07 10.81 23.06
N PRO A 167 15.77 10.73 22.72
CA PRO A 167 15.14 9.44 22.46
C PRO A 167 15.98 8.70 21.43
N ARG A 168 16.32 7.46 21.71
CA ARG A 168 16.94 6.58 20.74
C ARG A 168 15.92 6.40 19.62
N GLU A 169 16.03 7.16 18.53
CA GLU A 169 15.25 6.91 17.31
C GLU A 169 15.82 5.70 16.58
N ILE A 170 15.69 4.54 17.22
CA ILE A 170 15.34 3.31 16.52
C ILE A 170 13.82 3.32 16.66
N PHE A 171 13.09 3.46 15.55
CA PHE A 171 11.63 3.62 15.53
C PHE A 171 10.96 2.97 16.75
N GLY A 172 10.40 3.78 17.65
CA GLY A 172 9.66 3.25 18.79
C GLY A 172 8.58 2.27 18.31
N PRO A 173 8.13 1.32 19.15
CA PRO A 173 7.22 0.25 18.73
C PRO A 173 6.07 0.82 17.91
N ASN A 174 5.79 0.21 16.75
CA ASN A 174 4.69 0.62 15.90
C ASN A 174 3.37 0.35 16.65
N PRO A 175 2.63 1.38 17.11
CA PRO A 175 1.46 1.17 17.97
C PRO A 175 0.27 0.56 17.21
N PHE A 176 0.34 0.51 15.88
CA PHE A 176 -0.66 -0.12 15.03
C PHE A 176 -0.32 -1.56 14.70
N ASP A 177 0.91 -2.00 14.99
CA ASP A 177 1.38 -3.34 14.66
C ASP A 177 1.05 -4.33 15.80
N THR A 178 -0.06 -5.05 15.62
CA THR A 178 -0.62 -5.98 16.61
C THR A 178 -0.75 -7.40 16.05
N PRO A 179 -0.71 -8.46 16.87
CA PRO A 179 -0.89 -9.84 16.38
C PRO A 179 -2.19 -10.04 15.59
N ALA A 180 -3.28 -9.37 16.01
CA ALA A 180 -4.60 -9.49 15.39
C ALA A 180 -4.69 -8.95 13.95
N LEU A 181 -3.64 -8.32 13.43
CA LEU A 181 -3.64 -7.82 12.05
C LEU A 181 -3.70 -8.95 11.00
N PHE A 182 -3.25 -10.17 11.32
CA PHE A 182 -3.36 -11.32 10.43
C PHE A 182 -4.72 -12.02 10.51
N ASP A 183 -5.47 -11.83 11.59
CA ASP A 183 -6.80 -12.44 11.80
C ASP A 183 -7.88 -11.77 10.93
N LYS A 184 -7.60 -10.56 10.41
CA LYS A 184 -8.53 -9.78 9.59
C LYS A 184 -8.76 -10.32 8.17
N TRP A 185 -8.10 -11.40 7.78
CA TRP A 185 -8.27 -12.04 6.47
C TRP A 185 -9.72 -12.39 6.15
N GLU A 186 -10.54 -12.66 7.16
CA GLU A 186 -11.94 -13.04 6.95
C GLU A 186 -12.89 -11.84 6.82
N HIS A 187 -12.46 -10.63 7.20
CA HIS A 187 -13.32 -9.46 7.42
C HIS A 187 -12.85 -8.15 6.73
N ASP A 188 -11.78 -8.17 5.93
CA ASP A 188 -11.23 -6.93 5.34
C ASP A 188 -12.13 -6.26 4.30
N GLY A 189 -13.09 -7.01 3.75
CA GLY A 189 -14.14 -6.55 2.84
C GLY A 189 -13.59 -6.06 1.51
N PHE A 190 -12.82 -4.99 1.49
CA PHE A 190 -12.59 -4.24 0.25
C PHE A 190 -11.14 -4.10 -0.18
N SER A 191 -10.16 -4.49 0.64
CA SER A 191 -8.76 -4.44 0.21
C SER A 191 -8.43 -5.61 -0.71
N GLY A 192 -7.75 -5.34 -1.82
CA GLY A 192 -7.33 -6.37 -2.77
C GLY A 192 -7.38 -5.91 -4.21
N ARG A 193 -7.33 -6.89 -5.13
CA ARG A 193 -7.43 -6.66 -6.56
C ARG A 193 -8.62 -7.38 -7.17
N TRP A 194 -9.29 -6.70 -8.09
CA TRP A 194 -10.30 -7.25 -8.98
C TRP A 194 -9.84 -7.06 -10.42
N ALA A 195 -10.03 -8.04 -11.27
CA ALA A 195 -9.64 -7.97 -12.68
C ALA A 195 -10.67 -8.62 -13.60
N ASP A 196 -10.64 -8.24 -14.86
CA ASP A 196 -11.33 -9.00 -15.91
C ASP A 196 -10.58 -10.30 -16.21
N LYS A 197 -11.21 -11.18 -17.00
CA LYS A 197 -10.67 -12.51 -17.32
C LYS A 197 -9.30 -12.45 -18.02
N ASP A 198 -9.07 -11.40 -18.79
CA ASP A 198 -7.85 -11.22 -19.57
C ASP A 198 -6.77 -10.42 -18.82
N GLY A 199 -7.08 -9.90 -17.62
CA GLY A 199 -6.20 -9.02 -16.84
C GLY A 199 -5.90 -7.68 -17.50
N LEU A 200 -6.68 -7.29 -18.51
CA LEU A 200 -6.51 -6.04 -19.26
C LEU A 200 -7.03 -4.84 -18.48
N LEU A 201 -8.04 -5.06 -17.62
CA LEU A 201 -8.58 -4.10 -16.69
C LEU A 201 -8.54 -4.68 -15.28
N ALA A 202 -8.00 -3.92 -14.34
CA ALA A 202 -8.03 -4.26 -12.94
C ALA A 202 -8.34 -3.04 -12.06
N VAL A 203 -8.84 -3.29 -10.87
CA VAL A 203 -8.92 -2.30 -9.80
C VAL A 203 -8.23 -2.85 -8.58
N GLU A 204 -7.27 -2.08 -8.07
CA GLU A 204 -6.62 -2.36 -6.81
C GLU A 204 -7.16 -1.38 -5.78
N VAL A 205 -7.67 -1.90 -4.68
CA VAL A 205 -8.27 -1.15 -3.58
C VAL A 205 -7.40 -1.38 -2.35
N VAL A 206 -7.02 -0.28 -1.70
CA VAL A 206 -6.12 -0.26 -0.55
C VAL A 206 -6.87 0.38 0.61
N LEU A 207 -6.90 -0.32 1.75
CA LEU A 207 -7.43 0.20 3.00
C LEU A 207 -6.41 1.09 3.71
N TYR A 208 -6.85 2.27 4.13
CA TYR A 208 -6.13 3.28 4.90
C TYR A 208 -6.79 3.45 6.28
N PRO A 209 -6.18 4.23 7.21
CA PRO A 209 -6.74 4.46 8.54
C PRO A 209 -8.20 4.96 8.49
N GLN A 210 -8.96 4.61 9.53
CA GLN A 210 -10.37 5.02 9.70
C GLN A 210 -11.29 4.65 8.52
N ASN A 211 -11.13 3.46 7.94
CA ASN A 211 -11.95 2.96 6.82
C ASN A 211 -11.97 3.89 5.61
N ASN A 212 -10.86 4.59 5.39
CA ASN A 212 -10.61 5.30 4.15
C ASN A 212 -10.04 4.32 3.13
N TYR A 213 -10.38 4.51 1.85
CA TYR A 213 -9.87 3.66 0.80
C TYR A 213 -9.29 4.51 -0.32
N LYS A 214 -8.19 4.04 -0.89
CA LYS A 214 -7.71 4.48 -2.20
C LYS A 214 -7.94 3.34 -3.15
N ALA A 215 -8.27 3.64 -4.39
CA ALA A 215 -8.16 2.64 -5.43
C ALA A 215 -7.45 3.20 -6.65
N ARG A 216 -7.01 2.29 -7.51
CA ARG A 216 -6.46 2.60 -8.81
C ARG A 216 -7.11 1.70 -9.84
N VAL A 217 -7.64 2.29 -10.90
CA VAL A 217 -8.05 1.54 -12.09
C VAL A 217 -6.84 1.41 -12.98
N LEU A 218 -6.44 0.16 -13.23
CA LEU A 218 -5.32 -0.22 -14.06
C LEU A 218 -5.85 -0.72 -15.39
N ARG A 219 -5.47 -0.07 -16.48
CA ARG A 219 -5.72 -0.56 -17.83
C ARG A 219 -4.40 -0.69 -18.58
N ARG A 220 -4.21 -1.80 -19.26
CA ARG A 220 -2.96 -2.07 -19.99
C ARG A 220 -2.65 -0.94 -20.98
N GLY A 221 -1.50 -0.28 -20.79
CA GLY A 221 -1.01 0.80 -21.65
C GLY A 221 -1.46 2.21 -21.24
N ASP A 222 -2.32 2.33 -20.23
CA ASP A 222 -2.81 3.62 -19.72
C ASP A 222 -2.16 3.96 -18.37
N THR A 223 -2.13 5.25 -18.04
CA THR A 223 -1.79 5.71 -16.69
C THR A 223 -2.86 5.25 -15.69
N PRO A 224 -2.48 4.70 -14.52
CA PRO A 224 -3.43 4.35 -13.47
C PRO A 224 -4.36 5.50 -13.11
N LEU A 225 -5.67 5.24 -13.04
CA LEU A 225 -6.67 6.25 -12.64
C LEU A 225 -6.93 6.15 -11.13
N PRO A 226 -6.58 7.16 -10.32
CA PRO A 226 -6.79 7.13 -8.88
C PRO A 226 -8.27 7.41 -8.52
N LEU A 227 -8.81 6.63 -7.59
CA LEU A 227 -10.12 6.81 -6.98
C LEU A 227 -9.97 6.90 -5.46
N VAL A 228 -10.92 7.56 -4.81
CA VAL A 228 -11.08 7.58 -3.35
C VAL A 228 -12.37 6.85 -2.99
N GLY A 229 -12.30 6.03 -1.95
CA GLY A 229 -13.41 5.18 -1.53
C GLY A 229 -14.04 5.60 -0.21
N PHE A 230 -15.37 5.47 -0.17
CA PHE A 230 -16.24 5.80 0.94
C PHE A 230 -17.14 4.60 1.27
N ALA A 231 -16.98 4.05 2.48
CA ALA A 231 -17.89 3.04 2.99
C ALA A 231 -19.31 3.61 3.12
N GLN A 232 -20.30 2.88 2.63
CA GLN A 232 -21.71 3.26 2.66
C GLN A 232 -22.43 2.64 3.87
N PRO A 233 -23.54 3.22 4.33
CA PRO A 233 -24.33 2.66 5.43
C PRO A 233 -24.85 1.23 5.19
N ASP A 234 -25.03 0.86 3.92
CA ASP A 234 -25.44 -0.50 3.52
C ASP A 234 -24.28 -1.51 3.48
N GLY A 235 -23.09 -1.09 3.93
CA GLY A 235 -21.88 -1.89 3.95
C GLY A 235 -21.13 -1.94 2.62
N SER A 236 -21.63 -1.36 1.53
CA SER A 236 -20.89 -1.35 0.26
C SER A 236 -19.79 -0.28 0.22
N LEU A 237 -18.77 -0.47 -0.62
CA LEU A 237 -17.75 0.55 -0.87
C LEU A 237 -18.09 1.30 -2.16
N LEU A 238 -18.27 2.62 -2.07
CA LEU A 238 -18.37 3.51 -3.22
C LEU A 238 -17.01 4.14 -3.49
N LEU A 239 -16.45 3.92 -4.67
CA LEU A 239 -15.27 4.63 -5.15
C LEU A 239 -15.68 5.76 -6.07
N LEU A 240 -15.04 6.91 -5.93
CA LEU A 240 -15.23 8.09 -6.74
C LEU A 240 -13.87 8.64 -7.14
N GLY A 241 -13.73 9.00 -8.40
CA GLY A 241 -12.56 9.74 -8.83
C GLY A 241 -12.73 10.34 -10.21
N PRO A 242 -11.87 11.31 -10.54
CA PRO A 242 -11.87 11.92 -11.85
C PRO A 242 -11.29 10.97 -12.88
N GLY A 243 -12.03 10.71 -13.95
CA GLY A 243 -11.48 10.07 -15.13
C GLY A 243 -10.98 11.13 -16.10
N GLU A 244 -9.67 11.36 -16.15
CA GLU A 244 -9.06 12.13 -17.24
C GLU A 244 -8.47 11.20 -18.33
N ARG A 245 -8.84 11.51 -19.57
CA ARG A 245 -8.36 11.07 -20.89
C ARG A 245 -8.02 9.59 -21.08
N ILE A 246 -8.91 8.89 -21.81
CA ILE A 246 -8.52 7.78 -22.68
C ILE A 246 -8.91 8.14 -24.11
N SER A 247 -7.97 8.68 -24.88
CA SER A 247 -7.98 8.84 -26.35
C SER A 247 -9.07 9.70 -27.05
N ASP A 248 -10.22 9.99 -26.44
CA ASP A 248 -11.39 10.59 -27.12
C ASP A 248 -11.70 12.06 -26.75
N GLY A 249 -10.95 12.64 -25.81
CA GLY A 249 -11.12 14.02 -25.34
C GLY A 249 -12.29 14.26 -24.39
N ARG A 250 -12.89 13.22 -23.78
CA ARG A 250 -14.03 13.34 -22.86
C ARG A 250 -13.60 13.23 -21.38
N ASN A 251 -14.31 13.96 -20.50
CA ASN A 251 -14.17 13.83 -19.03
C ASN A 251 -15.09 12.73 -18.52
N TRP A 252 -14.54 11.76 -17.80
CA TRP A 252 -15.28 10.67 -17.19
C TRP A 252 -15.41 10.89 -15.68
N ILE A 253 -16.55 10.52 -15.11
CA ILE A 253 -16.62 10.24 -13.66
C ILE A 253 -16.58 8.72 -13.55
N VAL A 254 -15.55 8.20 -12.87
CA VAL A 254 -15.47 6.78 -12.56
C VAL A 254 -16.09 6.60 -11.20
N SER A 255 -17.23 5.92 -11.15
CA SER A 255 -17.74 5.36 -9.91
C SER A 255 -17.58 3.86 -9.94
N ALA A 256 -17.23 3.28 -8.80
CA ALA A 256 -17.25 1.84 -8.66
C ALA A 256 -17.90 1.44 -7.36
N ARG A 257 -18.53 0.28 -7.37
CA ARG A 257 -19.20 -0.27 -6.19
C ARG A 257 -18.72 -1.69 -5.94
N LEU A 258 -18.20 -1.92 -4.75
CA LEU A 258 -17.93 -3.26 -4.24
C LEU A 258 -19.04 -3.63 -3.25
N PRO A 259 -19.78 -4.74 -3.46
CA PRO A 259 -20.86 -5.16 -2.56
C PRO A 259 -20.37 -5.40 -1.13
N ALA A 260 -21.29 -5.36 -0.16
CA ALA A 260 -20.97 -5.48 1.27
C ALA A 260 -20.24 -6.77 1.67
N ASP A 261 -20.34 -7.82 0.85
CA ASP A 261 -19.59 -9.07 1.07
C ASP A 261 -18.09 -8.95 0.76
N GLY A 262 -17.69 -7.90 0.05
CA GLY A 262 -16.31 -7.63 -0.28
C GLY A 262 -15.65 -8.61 -1.27
N ARG A 263 -16.42 -9.55 -1.80
CA ARG A 263 -15.89 -10.68 -2.58
C ARG A 263 -16.55 -10.80 -3.94
N SER A 264 -17.80 -10.37 -4.04
CA SER A 264 -18.57 -10.41 -5.27
C SER A 264 -18.06 -9.44 -6.32
N ALA A 265 -18.55 -9.61 -7.55
CA ALA A 265 -18.13 -8.86 -8.72
C ALA A 265 -18.16 -7.35 -8.48
N PHE A 266 -17.01 -6.74 -8.74
CA PHE A 266 -16.79 -5.31 -8.62
C PHE A 266 -17.36 -4.61 -9.85
N SER A 267 -18.32 -3.70 -9.68
CA SER A 267 -18.95 -2.99 -10.80
C SER A 267 -18.33 -1.61 -10.99
N ILE A 268 -17.77 -1.33 -12.17
CA ILE A 268 -17.36 0.02 -12.58
C ILE A 268 -18.45 0.62 -13.45
N GLN A 269 -18.82 1.87 -13.17
CA GLN A 269 -19.59 2.72 -14.06
C GLN A 269 -18.69 3.85 -14.55
N LEU A 270 -18.44 3.85 -15.85
CA LEU A 270 -17.75 4.94 -16.54
C LEU A 270 -18.82 5.89 -17.09
N ASN A 271 -18.98 7.06 -16.47
CA ASN A 271 -19.97 8.03 -16.90
C ASN A 271 -19.35 9.03 -17.90
N THR A 272 -19.75 8.96 -19.18
CA THR A 272 -19.64 10.09 -20.12
C THR A 272 -20.97 10.37 -20.79
N TYR A 273 -21.40 11.64 -20.76
CA TYR A 273 -22.55 12.14 -21.52
C TYR A 273 -23.79 11.21 -21.50
N GLY A 274 -24.10 10.62 -20.34
CA GLY A 274 -25.27 9.74 -20.15
C GLY A 274 -25.10 8.28 -20.56
N THR A 275 -23.90 7.83 -20.95
CA THR A 275 -23.60 6.40 -21.17
C THR A 275 -22.91 5.83 -19.93
N SER A 276 -23.43 4.70 -19.42
CA SER A 276 -22.84 3.92 -18.33
C SER A 276 -22.55 2.51 -18.85
N LEU A 277 -21.30 2.07 -18.78
CA LEU A 277 -20.89 0.71 -19.13
C LEU A 277 -20.59 -0.06 -17.84
N PRO A 278 -21.49 -0.97 -17.40
CA PRO A 278 -21.21 -1.82 -16.25
C PRO A 278 -20.17 -2.87 -16.65
N LEU A 279 -19.00 -2.83 -16.02
CA LEU A 279 -17.99 -3.88 -16.11
C LEU A 279 -17.94 -4.62 -14.78
N ALA A 280 -18.14 -5.94 -14.82
CA ALA A 280 -18.00 -6.82 -13.68
C ALA A 280 -16.56 -7.37 -13.66
N LEU A 281 -15.85 -7.15 -12.56
CA LEU A 281 -14.51 -7.69 -12.33
C LEU A 281 -14.54 -8.68 -11.18
N ASP A 282 -13.78 -9.77 -11.31
CA ASP A 282 -13.69 -10.83 -10.30
C ASP A 282 -12.46 -10.61 -9.42
N ARG A 283 -12.51 -11.01 -8.14
CA ARG A 283 -11.37 -10.91 -7.23
C ARG A 283 -10.21 -11.75 -7.80
N ALA A 284 -9.08 -11.10 -8.02
CA ALA A 284 -7.92 -11.69 -8.68
C ALA A 284 -6.68 -11.49 -7.79
N PRO A 285 -6.09 -12.55 -7.22
CA PRO A 285 -4.89 -12.40 -6.40
C PRO A 285 -3.68 -12.09 -7.28
N LEU A 286 -2.84 -11.15 -6.82
CA LEU A 286 -1.52 -10.86 -7.37
C LEU A 286 -0.44 -11.63 -6.61
N GLY A 287 -0.60 -11.74 -5.29
CA GLY A 287 0.20 -12.57 -4.42
C GLY A 287 -0.21 -14.02 -4.59
N LYS A 288 0.39 -14.70 -5.56
CA LYS A 288 0.36 -16.14 -5.63
C LYS A 288 1.75 -16.66 -5.30
N VAL A 289 1.78 -17.66 -4.44
CA VAL A 289 2.93 -18.55 -4.36
C VAL A 289 3.08 -19.20 -5.72
N PHE A 290 4.14 -18.85 -6.43
CA PHE A 290 4.59 -19.62 -7.56
C PHE A 290 5.47 -20.73 -7.01
N PRO A 291 4.96 -21.98 -6.93
CA PRO A 291 5.66 -23.06 -6.26
C PRO A 291 6.91 -23.41 -7.05
N GLU A 292 8.03 -22.84 -6.64
CA GLU A 292 9.32 -23.21 -7.21
C GLU A 292 9.68 -24.60 -6.69
N LYS A 293 10.04 -25.50 -7.61
CA LYS A 293 10.42 -26.86 -7.22
C LYS A 293 11.74 -26.79 -6.48
N ARG A 294 11.67 -26.90 -5.15
CA ARG A 294 12.84 -27.00 -4.26
C ARG A 294 13.85 -28.03 -4.83
N PRO A 295 15.08 -27.60 -5.17
CA PRO A 295 16.13 -28.51 -5.63
C PRO A 295 16.44 -29.58 -4.58
N ALA A 296 16.88 -30.76 -5.02
CA ALA A 296 17.18 -31.88 -4.12
C ALA A 296 18.37 -31.62 -3.18
N ASP A 297 19.30 -30.76 -3.62
CA ASP A 297 20.48 -30.31 -2.89
C ASP A 297 20.25 -29.00 -2.12
N ALA A 298 19.02 -28.49 -2.09
CA ALA A 298 18.68 -27.27 -1.37
C ALA A 298 18.79 -27.46 0.15
N VAL A 299 19.38 -26.48 0.81
CA VAL A 299 19.35 -26.32 2.25
C VAL A 299 18.01 -25.74 2.65
N VAL A 300 17.22 -26.51 3.38
CA VAL A 300 15.95 -26.03 3.92
C VAL A 300 16.21 -25.24 5.20
N LEU A 301 15.94 -23.94 5.18
CA LEU A 301 16.07 -23.07 6.35
C LEU A 301 14.75 -23.00 7.13
N LEU A 302 13.62 -22.97 6.43
CA LEU A 302 12.29 -22.87 7.03
C LEU A 302 11.26 -23.76 6.32
N ASP A 303 10.69 -24.73 7.02
CA ASP A 303 9.43 -25.39 6.66
C ASP A 303 8.71 -25.95 7.90
N ALA A 304 7.63 -26.71 7.69
CA ALA A 304 6.84 -27.33 8.76
C ALA A 304 7.64 -28.26 9.68
N THR A 305 8.81 -28.72 9.25
CA THR A 305 9.69 -29.59 10.04
C THR A 305 10.79 -28.81 10.74
N THR A 306 11.13 -27.60 10.29
CA THR A 306 12.34 -26.90 10.74
C THR A 306 12.14 -25.94 11.88
N GLY A 307 11.04 -25.18 11.87
CA GLY A 307 10.91 -24.00 12.71
C GLY A 307 12.15 -23.09 12.60
N LEU A 308 12.56 -22.51 13.72
CA LEU A 308 13.64 -21.53 13.82
C LEU A 308 15.04 -22.14 14.00
N ARG A 309 15.20 -23.46 14.02
CA ARG A 309 16.49 -24.11 14.38
C ARG A 309 17.69 -23.69 13.52
N HIS A 310 17.45 -23.35 12.25
CA HIS A 310 18.48 -22.92 11.31
C HIS A 310 18.78 -21.43 11.39
N PHE A 311 18.13 -20.71 12.30
CA PHE A 311 18.31 -19.29 12.55
C PHE A 311 18.87 -19.01 13.94
N ARG A 312 19.48 -17.84 14.08
CA ARG A 312 20.02 -17.28 15.32
C ARG A 312 19.80 -15.77 15.36
N GLN A 313 19.91 -15.20 16.54
CA GLN A 313 19.97 -13.75 16.77
C GLN A 313 21.35 -13.18 16.39
N ALA A 314 21.42 -11.85 16.30
CA ALA A 314 22.66 -11.13 16.04
C ALA A 314 23.77 -11.47 17.07
N ASN A 315 23.39 -11.65 18.34
CA ASN A 315 24.29 -11.99 19.44
C ASN A 315 24.69 -13.49 19.49
N GLY A 316 24.25 -14.30 18.53
CA GLY A 316 24.52 -15.74 18.45
C GLY A 316 23.54 -16.64 19.21
N SER A 317 22.67 -16.08 20.06
CA SER A 317 21.61 -16.86 20.73
C SER A 317 20.55 -17.38 19.76
N ASP A 318 19.71 -18.29 20.21
CA ASP A 318 18.64 -18.86 19.38
C ASP A 318 17.66 -17.78 18.90
N ALA A 319 17.13 -17.95 17.67
CA ALA A 319 16.12 -17.05 17.12
C ALA A 319 14.85 -17.06 17.97
N ARG A 320 14.21 -15.90 18.11
CA ARG A 320 13.09 -15.68 19.05
C ARG A 320 11.84 -15.10 18.37
N TRP A 321 11.69 -15.33 17.08
CA TRP A 321 10.45 -14.99 16.38
C TRP A 321 9.34 -15.98 16.78
N LEU A 322 8.10 -15.65 16.46
CA LEU A 322 6.95 -16.49 16.83
C LEU A 322 6.85 -17.65 15.84
N GLU A 323 6.76 -18.88 16.33
CA GLU A 323 6.43 -20.04 15.49
C GLU A 323 4.91 -20.26 15.48
N LEU A 324 4.34 -20.38 14.29
CA LEU A 324 2.92 -20.56 14.04
C LEU A 324 2.66 -21.92 13.35
N PRO A 325 1.42 -22.44 13.39
CA PRO A 325 1.08 -23.70 12.72
C PRO A 325 1.45 -23.70 11.23
N GLY A 326 1.83 -24.88 10.72
CA GLY A 326 2.13 -25.07 9.29
C GLY A 326 3.52 -24.64 8.83
N GLY A 327 4.48 -24.47 9.75
CA GLY A 327 5.85 -24.06 9.40
C GLY A 327 5.99 -22.58 9.08
N VAL A 328 5.07 -21.77 9.61
CA VAL A 328 5.08 -20.32 9.47
C VAL A 328 5.83 -19.73 10.67
N ILE A 329 6.65 -18.72 10.42
CA ILE A 329 7.18 -17.86 11.48
C ILE A 329 6.68 -16.44 11.29
N GLU A 330 6.52 -15.71 12.38
CA GLU A 330 6.15 -14.30 12.38
C GLU A 330 7.20 -13.50 13.14
N ILE A 331 7.59 -12.35 12.59
CA ILE A 331 8.47 -11.40 13.29
C ILE A 331 7.87 -11.08 14.66
N ASP A 332 8.65 -11.31 15.73
CA ASP A 332 8.42 -10.66 17.02
C ASP A 332 9.06 -9.27 16.97
N PRO A 333 8.29 -8.16 16.96
CA PRO A 333 8.82 -6.80 16.81
C PRO A 333 9.88 -6.39 17.85
N VAL A 334 9.96 -7.08 19.00
CA VAL A 334 10.98 -6.79 20.03
C VAL A 334 12.19 -7.73 20.00
N ALA A 335 12.14 -8.81 19.22
CA ALA A 335 13.17 -9.85 19.22
C ALA A 335 14.41 -9.52 18.39
N GLY A 336 14.40 -8.49 17.54
CA GLY A 336 15.47 -8.17 16.59
C GLY A 336 15.47 -9.05 15.33
N SER A 337 16.37 -8.77 14.39
CA SER A 337 16.53 -9.53 13.13
C SER A 337 17.12 -10.92 13.37
N ILE A 338 16.80 -11.88 12.51
CA ILE A 338 17.35 -13.25 12.56
C ILE A 338 18.28 -13.53 11.38
N PHE A 339 19.25 -14.42 11.62
CA PHE A 339 20.33 -14.75 10.70
C PHE A 339 20.39 -16.26 10.53
N SER A 340 20.60 -16.76 9.31
CA SER A 340 20.87 -18.18 9.10
C SER A 340 22.16 -18.57 9.84
N ARG A 341 22.19 -19.78 10.40
CA ARG A 341 23.40 -20.35 11.00
C ARG A 341 24.41 -20.74 9.94
N ARG A 342 23.93 -21.27 8.82
CA ARG A 342 24.74 -21.56 7.64
C ARG A 342 25.00 -20.27 6.86
N GLU A 343 26.19 -20.17 6.30
CA GLU A 343 26.62 -19.05 5.47
C GLU A 343 26.60 -19.46 3.98
N PHE A 344 26.33 -18.50 3.11
CA PHE A 344 26.18 -18.71 1.68
C PHE A 344 26.98 -17.66 0.89
N GLY A 345 27.48 -18.06 -0.28
CA GLY A 345 28.10 -17.17 -1.27
C GLY A 345 27.16 -17.03 -2.45
N ASP A 346 27.59 -17.55 -3.60
CA ASP A 346 26.73 -17.77 -4.77
C ASP A 346 25.56 -18.68 -4.40
N ALA A 347 24.33 -18.24 -4.65
CA ALA A 347 23.14 -18.96 -4.17
C ALA A 347 21.88 -18.66 -4.99
N ARG A 348 21.02 -19.66 -5.10
CA ARG A 348 19.60 -19.52 -5.43
C ARG A 348 18.80 -19.58 -4.14
N ILE A 349 18.03 -18.55 -3.85
CA ILE A 349 17.26 -18.40 -2.61
C ILE A 349 15.79 -18.31 -2.98
N TYR A 350 14.95 -19.03 -2.26
CA TYR A 350 13.49 -18.90 -2.37
C TYR A 350 12.90 -18.72 -0.98
N LEU A 351 11.87 -17.89 -0.88
CA LEU A 351 11.07 -17.72 0.31
C LEU A 351 9.62 -17.40 -0.05
N GLU A 352 8.72 -17.70 0.87
CA GLU A 352 7.36 -17.17 0.87
C GLU A 352 7.18 -16.23 2.04
N PHE A 353 6.50 -15.11 1.81
CA PHE A 353 6.23 -14.09 2.82
C PHE A 353 4.81 -13.55 2.71
N ARG A 354 4.33 -12.96 3.80
CA ARG A 354 2.99 -12.39 3.89
C ARG A 354 3.00 -11.17 4.80
N HIS A 355 2.57 -10.03 4.26
CA HIS A 355 2.36 -8.80 5.04
C HIS A 355 1.05 -8.84 5.81
N ALA A 356 1.04 -8.23 7.00
CA ALA A 356 -0.18 -7.98 7.74
C ALA A 356 -1.00 -6.85 7.10
N LEU A 357 -2.33 -6.90 7.19
CA LEU A 357 -3.18 -5.77 6.82
C LEU A 357 -3.07 -4.69 7.91
N ASN A 358 -2.14 -3.75 7.73
CA ASN A 358 -1.87 -2.68 8.70
C ASN A 358 -2.27 -1.32 8.12
N PRO A 359 -3.58 -1.01 8.02
CA PRO A 359 -4.03 0.24 7.46
C PRO A 359 -3.61 1.44 8.32
N GLY A 360 -3.31 1.22 9.62
CA GLY A 360 -2.84 2.26 10.53
C GLY A 360 -1.44 2.80 10.22
N SER A 361 -0.68 2.15 9.34
CA SER A 361 0.72 2.46 9.05
C SER A 361 0.95 2.79 7.58
N LEU A 362 2.00 3.55 7.28
CA LEU A 362 2.41 3.92 5.91
C LEU A 362 3.91 3.77 5.69
N GLY A 363 4.30 3.72 4.41
CA GLY A 363 5.70 3.70 3.96
C GLY A 363 6.52 2.67 4.74
N ALA A 364 7.70 3.07 5.23
CA ALA A 364 8.61 2.21 5.99
C ALA A 364 8.04 1.65 7.32
N ARG A 365 6.85 2.05 7.75
CA ARG A 365 6.16 1.47 8.93
C ARG A 365 5.04 0.49 8.54
N ARG A 366 4.74 0.35 7.25
CA ARG A 366 3.69 -0.55 6.76
C ARG A 366 4.32 -1.86 6.34
N GLY A 367 4.43 -2.79 7.28
CA GLY A 367 4.91 -4.15 7.00
C GLY A 367 6.38 -4.24 6.55
N ASN A 368 7.22 -3.25 6.88
CA ASN A 368 8.63 -3.24 6.45
C ASN A 368 9.46 -4.35 7.12
N SER A 369 10.25 -5.03 6.30
CA SER A 369 11.25 -6.06 6.58
C SER A 369 12.24 -6.07 5.39
N GLY A 370 13.03 -7.13 5.22
CA GLY A 370 13.94 -7.25 4.10
C GLY A 370 14.68 -8.57 4.10
N VAL A 371 15.02 -9.05 2.91
CA VAL A 371 15.84 -10.24 2.71
C VAL A 371 17.25 -9.81 2.36
N TYR A 372 18.16 -9.98 3.31
CA TYR A 372 19.56 -9.59 3.16
C TYR A 372 20.40 -10.79 2.78
N VAL A 373 20.76 -10.86 1.51
CA VAL A 373 21.73 -11.84 1.03
C VAL A 373 23.12 -11.43 1.50
N MET A 374 23.86 -12.40 2.04
CA MET A 374 25.14 -12.17 2.71
C MET A 374 25.10 -11.12 3.85
N ASN A 375 23.93 -10.91 4.47
CA ASN A 375 23.72 -9.89 5.50
C ASN A 375 24.12 -8.47 5.04
N THR A 376 24.03 -8.21 3.74
CA THR A 376 24.66 -7.03 3.12
C THR A 376 23.82 -6.44 1.99
N TYR A 377 23.22 -7.29 1.17
CA TYR A 377 22.47 -6.90 -0.03
C TYR A 377 20.97 -7.21 0.17
N GLU A 378 20.19 -6.16 0.37
CA GLU A 378 18.77 -6.22 0.69
C GLU A 378 17.93 -6.23 -0.58
N VAL A 379 17.09 -7.25 -0.70
CA VAL A 379 15.85 -7.15 -1.45
C VAL A 379 14.77 -6.75 -0.47
N GLN A 380 14.15 -5.60 -0.73
CA GLN A 380 13.26 -4.93 0.20
C GLN A 380 11.92 -5.66 0.34
N LEU A 381 11.40 -5.74 1.55
CA LEU A 381 10.03 -6.21 1.83
C LEU A 381 9.25 -5.10 2.52
N VAL A 382 8.19 -4.59 1.92
CA VAL A 382 7.36 -3.54 2.52
C VAL A 382 6.00 -3.56 1.85
N ASP A 383 4.91 -3.47 2.62
CA ASP A 383 3.57 -3.43 2.04
C ASP A 383 3.37 -2.10 1.29
N SER A 384 3.69 -2.15 0.00
CA SER A 384 3.56 -1.08 -1.00
C SER A 384 2.46 -1.42 -2.01
N PHE A 385 1.53 -2.31 -1.63
CA PHE A 385 0.41 -2.66 -2.48
C PHE A 385 -0.44 -1.43 -2.80
N GLY A 386 -0.69 -1.23 -4.09
CA GLY A 386 -1.39 -0.08 -4.64
C GLY A 386 -0.58 1.22 -4.56
N GLU A 387 0.74 1.13 -4.57
CA GLU A 387 1.70 2.23 -4.71
C GLU A 387 2.56 2.05 -5.99
N GLU A 388 3.10 3.14 -6.54
CA GLU A 388 4.03 3.04 -7.68
C GLU A 388 5.40 2.54 -7.20
N PRO A 389 6.08 1.61 -7.91
CA PRO A 389 7.41 1.18 -7.53
C PRO A 389 8.44 2.32 -7.49
N ASP A 390 9.25 2.33 -6.44
CA ASP A 390 10.38 3.24 -6.25
C ASP A 390 11.59 2.51 -5.64
N GLU A 391 12.64 3.25 -5.26
CA GLU A 391 13.90 2.71 -4.74
C GLU A 391 13.80 2.07 -3.32
N VAL A 392 12.65 2.22 -2.66
CA VAL A 392 12.35 1.69 -1.31
C VAL A 392 11.08 0.81 -1.28
N SER A 393 10.47 0.57 -2.43
CA SER A 393 9.29 -0.29 -2.61
C SER A 393 9.60 -1.79 -2.48
N GLU A 394 8.55 -2.62 -2.37
CA GLU A 394 8.70 -4.07 -2.30
C GLU A 394 9.44 -4.62 -3.52
N GLY A 395 10.38 -5.53 -3.28
CA GLY A 395 11.19 -6.12 -4.32
C GLY A 395 12.31 -5.21 -4.84
N ALA A 396 12.41 -3.95 -4.42
CA ALA A 396 13.54 -3.09 -4.78
C ALA A 396 14.85 -3.68 -4.24
N VAL A 397 15.94 -3.57 -5.00
CA VAL A 397 17.26 -3.67 -4.39
C VAL A 397 17.51 -2.32 -3.75
N TYR A 398 17.39 -2.28 -2.42
CA TYR A 398 17.17 -1.06 -1.64
C TYR A 398 18.20 0.05 -1.98
N HIS A 399 17.72 1.20 -2.47
CA HIS A 399 18.52 2.35 -2.98
C HIS A 399 19.46 2.06 -4.16
N ILE A 400 19.30 0.93 -4.86
CA ILE A 400 20.14 0.53 -6.00
C ILE A 400 19.30 0.37 -7.27
N ALA A 401 18.18 -0.35 -7.20
CA ALA A 401 17.36 -0.64 -8.37
C ALA A 401 15.86 -0.70 -8.03
N ILE A 402 15.08 0.04 -8.81
CA ILE A 402 13.61 0.00 -8.79
C ILE A 402 13.15 -1.26 -9.53
N PRO A 403 12.15 -2.02 -9.02
CA PRO A 403 11.56 -3.15 -9.74
C PRO A 403 11.12 -2.77 -11.16
N ALA A 404 11.55 -3.55 -12.15
CA ALA A 404 11.21 -3.33 -13.56
C ALA A 404 9.73 -3.65 -13.87
N ALA A 405 9.05 -4.38 -12.99
CA ALA A 405 7.64 -4.73 -13.11
C ALA A 405 6.96 -4.69 -11.73
N TYR A 406 5.70 -4.27 -11.71
CA TYR A 406 4.88 -4.32 -10.50
C TYR A 406 4.36 -5.74 -10.27
N ALA A 407 4.77 -6.34 -9.16
CA ALA A 407 4.44 -7.72 -8.81
C ALA A 407 3.94 -7.86 -7.35
N VAL A 408 3.61 -6.75 -6.70
CA VAL A 408 3.24 -6.69 -5.28
C VAL A 408 1.83 -7.24 -5.06
N GLY A 409 1.69 -8.24 -4.19
CA GLY A 409 0.43 -8.82 -3.76
C GLY A 409 -0.28 -7.96 -2.72
N ALA A 410 -1.60 -8.16 -2.56
CA ALA A 410 -2.32 -7.48 -1.50
C ALA A 410 -1.88 -7.99 -0.11
N PRO A 411 -1.99 -7.19 0.96
CA PRO A 411 -1.75 -7.66 2.32
C PRO A 411 -2.54 -8.92 2.61
N LEU A 412 -1.98 -9.78 3.46
CA LEU A 412 -2.53 -11.09 3.83
C LEU A 412 -2.53 -12.15 2.71
N GLU A 413 -2.19 -11.80 1.46
CA GLU A 413 -1.86 -12.78 0.43
C GLU A 413 -0.44 -13.33 0.67
N TRP A 414 -0.26 -14.64 0.44
CA TRP A 414 1.07 -15.23 0.41
C TRP A 414 1.76 -14.90 -0.91
N GLN A 415 2.96 -14.36 -0.81
CA GLN A 415 3.81 -13.99 -1.93
C GLN A 415 5.05 -14.88 -1.96
N SER A 416 5.59 -15.15 -3.14
CA SER A 416 6.85 -15.87 -3.32
C SER A 416 7.93 -14.93 -3.85
N MET A 417 9.14 -15.06 -3.35
CA MET A 417 10.32 -14.37 -3.89
C MET A 417 11.44 -15.37 -4.16
N GLU A 418 12.01 -15.26 -5.35
CA GLU A 418 13.18 -16.00 -5.78
C GLU A 418 14.32 -15.02 -6.09
N ILE A 419 15.52 -15.36 -5.64
CA ILE A 419 16.73 -14.56 -5.82
C ILE A 419 17.84 -15.48 -6.32
N GLU A 420 18.35 -15.22 -7.53
CA GLU A 420 19.64 -15.71 -7.97
C GLU A 420 20.70 -14.65 -7.62
N PHE A 421 21.65 -15.01 -6.77
CA PHE A 421 22.66 -14.10 -6.26
C PHE A 421 24.07 -14.60 -6.56
N ARG A 422 24.87 -13.77 -7.25
CA ARG A 422 26.31 -13.96 -7.44
C ARG A 422 27.05 -13.06 -6.46
N ALA A 423 27.85 -13.65 -5.59
CA ALA A 423 28.60 -12.93 -4.57
C ALA A 423 29.67 -12.00 -5.18
N PRO A 424 30.03 -10.89 -4.50
CA PRO A 424 31.16 -10.07 -4.93
C PRO A 424 32.44 -10.91 -4.99
N ARG A 425 33.36 -10.55 -5.88
CA ARG A 425 34.67 -11.19 -6.02
C ARG A 425 35.77 -10.34 -5.42
N PHE A 426 36.80 -11.01 -4.89
CA PHE A 426 37.94 -10.37 -4.25
C PHE A 426 39.24 -11.01 -4.76
N ASP A 427 40.31 -10.22 -4.82
CA ASP A 427 41.66 -10.73 -5.05
C ASP A 427 42.27 -11.31 -3.76
N ALA A 428 43.47 -11.89 -3.88
CA ALA A 428 44.20 -12.46 -2.74
C ALA A 428 44.62 -11.42 -1.68
N ALA A 429 44.67 -10.13 -2.05
CA ALA A 429 44.95 -9.03 -1.12
C ALA A 429 43.68 -8.53 -0.41
N GLY A 430 42.51 -9.08 -0.74
CA GLY A 430 41.22 -8.70 -0.17
C GLY A 430 40.59 -7.47 -0.82
N ASN A 431 41.10 -7.00 -1.97
CA ASN A 431 40.47 -5.94 -2.73
C ASN A 431 39.33 -6.51 -3.57
N LYS A 432 38.22 -5.78 -3.63
CA LYS A 432 37.07 -6.15 -4.45
C LYS A 432 37.42 -6.04 -5.94
N THR A 433 37.19 -7.10 -6.69
CA THR A 433 37.44 -7.19 -8.14
C THR A 433 36.15 -7.21 -8.97
N ALA A 434 35.00 -7.57 -8.38
CA ALA A 434 33.69 -7.49 -9.02
C ALA A 434 32.57 -7.24 -8.01
N GLY A 435 31.53 -6.52 -8.43
CA GLY A 435 30.26 -6.33 -7.71
C GLY A 435 29.49 -7.63 -7.51
N ALA A 436 28.55 -7.62 -6.56
CA ALA A 436 27.55 -8.68 -6.51
C ALA A 436 26.58 -8.52 -7.70
N ARG A 437 25.91 -9.60 -8.10
CA ARG A 437 24.85 -9.53 -9.13
C ARG A 437 23.60 -10.26 -8.68
N MET A 438 22.44 -9.76 -9.08
CA MET A 438 21.14 -10.29 -8.65
C MET A 438 20.14 -10.38 -9.80
N THR A 439 19.46 -11.51 -9.90
CA THR A 439 18.20 -11.65 -10.63
C THR A 439 17.12 -11.97 -9.60
N VAL A 440 15.99 -11.27 -9.66
CA VAL A 440 14.92 -11.41 -8.65
C VAL A 440 13.60 -11.60 -9.36
N TRP A 441 12.84 -12.58 -8.88
CA TRP A 441 11.45 -12.79 -9.25
C TRP A 441 10.57 -12.63 -8.01
N GLN A 442 9.44 -11.97 -8.20
CA GLN A 442 8.38 -11.87 -7.21
C GLN A 442 7.09 -12.38 -7.84
N ASN A 443 6.42 -13.31 -7.16
CA ASN A 443 5.18 -13.93 -7.65
C ASN A 443 5.30 -14.45 -9.10
N GLY A 444 6.46 -15.04 -9.43
CA GLY A 444 6.78 -15.57 -10.77
C GLY A 444 7.14 -14.52 -11.82
N ILE A 445 7.03 -13.22 -11.52
CA ILE A 445 7.36 -12.12 -12.42
C ILE A 445 8.81 -11.69 -12.15
N LYS A 446 9.63 -11.65 -13.21
CA LYS A 446 11.00 -11.15 -13.11
C LYS A 446 10.96 -9.63 -12.88
N ILE A 447 11.49 -9.17 -11.76
CA ILE A 447 11.53 -7.75 -11.38
C ILE A 447 12.93 -7.15 -11.46
N HIS A 448 13.98 -7.96 -11.41
CA HIS A 448 15.37 -7.57 -11.67
C HIS A 448 16.04 -8.63 -12.54
N ASP A 449 16.83 -8.22 -13.55
CA ASP A 449 17.51 -9.13 -14.48
C ASP A 449 19.03 -8.92 -14.47
N ASP A 450 19.76 -9.82 -13.80
CA ASP A 450 21.22 -9.79 -13.65
C ASP A 450 21.80 -8.39 -13.39
N ILE A 451 21.21 -7.65 -12.46
CA ILE A 451 21.66 -6.29 -12.14
C ILE A 451 22.92 -6.33 -11.29
N GLU A 452 23.82 -5.37 -11.48
CA GLU A 452 24.96 -5.19 -10.58
C GLU A 452 24.52 -4.51 -9.28
N VAL A 453 25.00 -5.04 -8.15
CA VAL A 453 24.85 -4.44 -6.82
C VAL A 453 26.25 -4.05 -6.33
N PRO A 454 26.73 -2.84 -6.68
CA PRO A 454 28.14 -2.49 -6.58
C PRO A 454 28.58 -2.21 -5.14
N ASN A 455 27.65 -2.04 -4.21
CA ASN A 455 27.92 -1.71 -2.82
C ASN A 455 26.80 -2.23 -1.90
N PRO A 456 27.06 -2.38 -0.59
CA PRO A 456 26.03 -2.79 0.38
C PRO A 456 24.83 -1.85 0.39
N THR A 457 23.62 -2.41 0.46
CA THR A 457 22.37 -1.63 0.42
C THR A 457 22.04 -0.97 1.76
N ALA A 458 22.55 -1.50 2.87
CA ALA A 458 22.26 -0.99 4.19
C ALA A 458 23.42 -0.26 4.86
N ALA A 459 23.04 0.69 5.70
CA ALA A 459 23.87 1.20 6.77
C ALA A 459 23.71 0.31 8.01
N SER A 460 24.77 0.15 8.80
CA SER A 460 24.69 -0.52 10.09
C SER A 460 23.68 0.18 11.00
N ALA A 461 22.64 -0.54 11.43
CA ALA A 461 21.61 -0.03 12.34
C ALA A 461 22.18 0.51 13.67
N ALA A 462 23.37 0.06 14.07
CA ALA A 462 24.05 0.50 15.29
C ALA A 462 24.90 1.77 15.11
N THR A 463 25.34 2.08 13.89
CA THR A 463 26.35 3.14 13.65
C THR A 463 26.00 4.12 12.55
N GLY A 464 24.97 3.87 11.76
CA GLY A 464 24.60 4.67 10.59
C GLY A 464 25.66 4.69 9.48
N ARG A 465 26.72 3.87 9.60
CA ARG A 465 27.80 3.80 8.61
C ARG A 465 27.44 2.78 7.53
N LYS A 466 27.78 3.10 6.28
CA LYS A 466 27.72 2.12 5.19
C LYS A 466 28.47 0.86 5.60
N LEU A 467 27.83 -0.29 5.43
CA LEU A 467 28.50 -1.57 5.57
C LEU A 467 29.63 -1.63 4.52
N LYS A 468 30.70 -2.36 4.84
CA LYS A 468 31.70 -2.76 3.85
C LYS A 468 31.28 -4.08 3.24
N ASP A 469 31.61 -4.30 1.98
CA ASP A 469 31.47 -5.63 1.39
C ASP A 469 32.26 -6.64 2.23
N LYS A 470 31.67 -7.81 2.43
CA LYS A 470 32.29 -8.93 3.13
C LYS A 470 32.64 -10.01 2.12
N GLN A 471 33.76 -10.70 2.38
CA GLN A 471 34.09 -11.88 1.59
C GLN A 471 33.03 -12.96 1.80
N PRO A 472 32.60 -13.64 0.72
CA PRO A 472 31.72 -14.80 0.84
C PRO A 472 32.44 -15.98 1.50
N PRO A 473 31.71 -16.88 2.20
CA PRO A 473 30.27 -16.86 2.42
C PRO A 473 29.85 -15.96 3.62
N GLN A 474 28.58 -15.57 3.69
CA GLN A 474 27.98 -14.85 4.83
C GLN A 474 26.52 -15.31 5.09
N PRO A 475 25.93 -15.08 6.28
CA PRO A 475 24.56 -15.46 6.58
C PRO A 475 23.51 -14.78 5.69
N LEU A 476 22.38 -15.45 5.47
CA LEU A 476 21.13 -14.81 5.07
C LEU A 476 20.52 -14.12 6.31
N MET A 477 20.10 -12.86 6.22
CA MET A 477 19.39 -12.17 7.31
C MET A 477 17.97 -11.83 6.88
N LEU A 478 17.00 -12.10 7.76
CA LEU A 478 15.64 -11.57 7.66
C LEU A 478 15.51 -10.40 8.64
N GLN A 479 15.19 -9.23 8.11
CA GLN A 479 15.18 -7.99 8.88
C GLN A 479 13.94 -7.91 9.79
N ASN A 480 14.16 -7.49 11.04
CA ASN A 480 13.10 -7.01 11.89
C ASN A 480 13.16 -5.47 11.93
N HIS A 481 12.18 -4.82 11.29
CA HIS A 481 12.04 -3.37 11.30
C HIS A 481 10.94 -2.90 12.27
N GLY A 482 10.61 -3.70 13.28
CA GLY A 482 9.55 -3.42 14.25
C GLY A 482 8.15 -3.59 13.70
N ASN A 483 7.99 -4.28 12.55
CA ASN A 483 6.71 -4.64 11.96
C ASN A 483 6.55 -6.15 11.89
N ARG A 484 5.30 -6.64 11.96
CA ARG A 484 5.01 -8.06 11.77
C ARG A 484 4.95 -8.41 10.28
N VAL A 485 5.74 -9.41 9.91
CA VAL A 485 5.71 -10.08 8.61
C VAL A 485 5.80 -11.58 8.87
N GLN A 486 5.04 -12.36 8.13
CA GLN A 486 5.08 -13.82 8.22
C GLN A 486 5.93 -14.39 7.09
N PHE A 487 6.66 -15.47 7.38
CA PHE A 487 7.48 -16.20 6.44
C PHE A 487 7.19 -17.69 6.51
N ARG A 488 7.36 -18.40 5.38
CA ARG A 488 7.39 -19.86 5.31
C ARG A 488 8.22 -20.30 4.11
N ASN A 489 8.49 -21.61 4.03
CA ASN A 489 9.12 -22.26 2.88
C ASN A 489 10.38 -21.52 2.39
N ILE A 490 11.41 -21.45 3.25
CA ILE A 490 12.68 -20.81 2.92
C ILE A 490 13.71 -21.89 2.64
N TRP A 491 14.32 -21.84 1.46
CA TRP A 491 15.42 -22.72 1.11
C TRP A 491 16.48 -21.99 0.28
N VAL A 492 17.70 -22.51 0.34
CA VAL A 492 18.87 -21.98 -0.37
C VAL A 492 19.59 -23.12 -1.07
N ALA A 493 19.79 -23.02 -2.38
CA ALA A 493 20.50 -23.99 -3.20
C ALA A 493 21.76 -23.36 -3.84
N PRO A 494 22.74 -24.17 -4.26
CA PRO A 494 23.83 -23.70 -5.12
C PRO A 494 23.27 -23.07 -6.41
N LEU A 495 24.02 -22.13 -7.00
CA LEU A 495 23.68 -21.63 -8.33
C LEU A 495 24.01 -22.71 -9.39
N PRO A 496 23.16 -22.96 -10.39
CA PRO A 496 23.50 -23.86 -11.49
C PRO A 496 24.78 -23.40 -12.21
N GLY A 497 25.80 -24.26 -12.22
CA GLY A 497 27.08 -23.99 -12.90
C GLY A 497 28.07 -23.11 -12.13
N SER A 498 27.86 -22.86 -10.83
CA SER A 498 28.82 -22.20 -9.93
C SER A 498 29.86 -23.14 -9.34
#